data_AF-A0A1C3TQ81-F1
#
_entry.id   AF-A0A1C3TQ81-F1
#
_cell.length_a   1.000
_cell.length_b   1.000
_cell.length_c   1.000
_cell.angle_alpha   90.00
_cell.angle_beta   90.00
_cell.angle_gamma   90.00
#
_symmetry.space_group_name_H-M   'P 1'
#
loop_
_entity.id
_entity.type
_entity.pdbx_description
1 polymer ?
#
loop_
_entity_poly.entity_id
_entity_poly.type
_entity_poly.pdbx_seq_one_letter_code
_entity_poly.pdbx_strand_id
1 'polypeptide(L)'
;MTLVSAWLRIPFWQRVVAGFVLGALAGWALGPAAGTWFGPLGDLYVTLIKMIAVPLVFFAVINAISSLHGQQSVAKLGGRTFLWFVLTAALAVGVGLGVGTLLQPGAGHFGLSVDSAWTPRDVPRPIQVLLDVVPSNPFYALTGIGTKTNAAGETVLAAGRGSILPVIFFAGLLGFAMVKLGERVA
;
A
#
# COMPACT_ATOMS: atom_id res chain seq x y z
N MET A 1 -1.39 38.33 1.13
CA MET A 1 -0.94 37.74 -0.16
C MET A 1 0.55 37.37 -0.19
N THR A 2 1.39 37.88 0.71
CA THR A 2 2.85 37.60 0.76
C THR A 2 3.21 36.25 1.39
N LEU A 3 2.44 35.77 2.38
CA LEU A 3 2.69 34.49 3.07
C LEU A 3 2.43 33.28 2.18
N VAL A 4 1.35 33.29 1.40
CA VAL A 4 1.03 32.18 0.47
C VAL A 4 2.02 32.14 -0.69
N SER A 5 2.45 33.30 -1.22
CA SER A 5 3.49 33.35 -2.25
C SER A 5 4.87 32.95 -1.72
N ALA A 6 5.19 33.26 -0.47
CA ALA A 6 6.43 32.82 0.18
C ALA A 6 6.41 31.31 0.46
N TRP A 7 5.27 30.78 0.91
CA TRP A 7 5.05 29.34 1.08
C TRP A 7 5.19 28.59 -0.24
N LEU A 8 4.56 29.09 -1.31
CA LEU A 8 4.59 28.46 -2.63
C LEU A 8 5.96 28.52 -3.32
N ARG A 9 6.87 29.41 -2.89
CA ARG A 9 8.25 29.51 -3.40
C ARG A 9 9.19 28.41 -2.88
N ILE A 10 8.89 27.81 -1.73
CA ILE A 10 9.74 26.75 -1.15
C ILE A 10 9.49 25.44 -1.93
N PRO A 11 10.51 24.69 -2.38
CA PRO A 11 10.31 23.41 -3.05
C PRO A 11 9.59 22.40 -2.15
N PHE A 12 8.73 21.56 -2.74
CA PHE A 12 7.83 20.67 -2.01
C PHE A 12 8.55 19.74 -1.02
N TRP A 13 9.69 19.15 -1.41
CA TRP A 13 10.44 18.23 -0.55
C TRP A 13 10.92 18.90 0.74
N GLN A 14 11.33 20.18 0.70
CA GLN A 14 11.74 20.93 1.88
C GLN A 14 10.56 21.15 2.82
N ARG A 15 9.35 21.36 2.29
CA ARG A 15 8.13 21.47 3.11
C ARG A 15 7.80 20.17 3.82
N VAL A 16 7.98 19.03 3.15
CA VAL A 16 7.77 17.70 3.74
C VAL A 16 8.77 17.43 4.86
N VAL A 17 10.06 17.68 4.62
CA VAL A 17 11.10 17.51 5.64
C VAL A 17 10.88 18.45 6.82
N ALA A 18 10.57 19.72 6.56
CA ALA A 18 10.25 20.67 7.63
C ALA A 18 9.01 20.23 8.41
N GLY A 19 7.95 19.77 7.75
CA GLY A 19 6.74 19.23 8.38
C GLY A 19 7.02 18.00 9.24
N PHE A 20 7.88 17.09 8.78
CA PHE A 20 8.31 15.93 9.56
C PHE A 20 9.08 16.33 10.82
N VAL A 21 10.05 17.24 10.70
CA VAL A 21 10.84 17.71 11.84
C VAL A 21 9.96 18.47 12.84
N LEU A 22 9.11 19.38 12.37
CA LEU A 22 8.18 20.13 13.22
C LEU A 22 7.16 19.20 13.90
N GLY A 23 6.66 18.17 13.19
CA GLY A 23 5.78 17.16 13.75
C GLY A 23 6.46 16.34 14.86
N ALA A 24 7.71 15.94 14.66
CA ALA A 24 8.49 15.24 15.67
C ALA A 24 8.75 16.12 16.91
N LEU A 25 9.12 17.40 16.70
CA LEU A 25 9.32 18.36 17.79
C LEU A 25 8.03 18.64 18.56
N ALA A 26 6.89 18.78 17.86
CA ALA A 26 5.58 18.96 18.47
C ALA A 26 5.17 17.73 19.29
N GLY A 27 5.41 16.52 18.77
CA GLY A 27 5.19 15.27 19.49
C GLY A 27 6.03 15.16 20.77
N TRP A 28 7.29 15.58 20.69
CA TRP A 28 8.19 15.62 21.85
C TRP A 28 7.76 16.67 22.89
N ALA A 29 7.35 17.87 22.47
CA ALA A 29 7.01 18.97 23.36
C ALA A 29 5.63 18.83 24.03
N LEU A 30 4.62 18.33 23.30
CA LEU A 30 3.23 18.26 23.76
C LEU A 30 2.84 16.87 24.30
N GLY A 31 3.68 15.85 24.12
CA GLY A 31 3.45 14.50 24.63
C GLY A 31 2.11 13.90 24.15
N PRO A 32 1.32 13.23 25.01
CA PRO A 32 0.05 12.61 24.63
C PRO A 32 -0.97 13.56 24.01
N ALA A 33 -0.91 14.85 24.34
CA ALA A 33 -1.80 15.86 23.75
C ALA A 33 -1.52 16.08 22.26
N ALA A 34 -0.29 15.87 21.78
CA ALA A 34 -0.01 15.93 20.34
C ALA A 34 -0.86 14.93 19.55
N GLY A 35 -1.09 13.74 20.11
CA GLY A 35 -1.88 12.69 19.49
C GLY A 35 -3.35 13.08 19.33
N THR A 36 -3.95 13.77 20.30
CA THR A 36 -5.36 14.18 20.22
C THR A 36 -5.58 15.33 19.24
N TRP A 37 -4.66 16.29 19.17
CA TRP A 37 -4.78 17.45 18.30
C TRP A 37 -4.32 17.19 16.85
N PHE A 38 -3.20 16.47 16.66
CA PHE A 38 -2.62 16.22 15.33
C PHE A 38 -2.93 14.84 14.76
N GLY A 39 -3.31 13.87 15.60
CA GLY A 39 -3.69 12.52 15.16
C GLY A 39 -4.78 12.50 14.08
N PRO A 40 -5.92 13.21 14.27
CA PRO A 40 -6.98 13.28 13.26
C PRO A 40 -6.50 13.81 11.91
N LEU A 41 -5.53 14.73 11.91
CA LEU A 41 -4.96 15.27 10.67
C LEU A 41 -4.11 14.22 9.95
N GLY A 42 -3.34 13.43 10.69
CA GLY A 42 -2.58 12.29 10.16
C GLY A 42 -3.50 11.21 9.60
N ASP A 43 -4.57 10.86 10.33
CA ASP A 43 -5.57 9.88 9.89
C ASP A 43 -6.30 10.33 8.64
N LEU A 44 -6.66 11.62 8.56
CA LEU A 44 -7.25 12.21 7.36
C LEU A 44 -6.27 12.12 6.18
N TYR A 45 -5.00 12.49 6.37
CA TYR A 45 -3.99 12.40 5.32
C TYR A 45 -3.83 10.98 4.78
N VAL A 46 -3.72 9.99 5.67
CA VAL A 46 -3.63 8.58 5.30
C VAL A 46 -4.89 8.12 4.57
N THR A 47 -6.07 8.58 5.00
CA THR A 47 -7.35 8.27 4.35
C THR A 47 -7.42 8.84 2.94
N LEU A 48 -6.97 10.09 2.74
CA LEU A 48 -6.91 10.73 1.43
C LEU A 48 -5.96 10.00 0.47
N ILE A 49 -4.77 9.59 0.93
CA ILE A 49 -3.85 8.77 0.11
C ILE A 49 -4.50 7.44 -0.27
N LYS A 50 -5.10 6.74 0.69
CA LYS A 50 -5.75 5.43 0.45
C LYS A 50 -6.91 5.55 -0.54
N MET A 51 -7.69 6.62 -0.46
CA MET A 51 -8.81 6.90 -1.37
C MET A 51 -8.34 7.01 -2.83
N ILE A 52 -7.20 7.68 -3.07
CA ILE A 52 -6.67 7.91 -4.43
C ILE A 52 -5.89 6.69 -4.92
N ALA A 53 -5.18 6.00 -4.04
CA ALA A 53 -4.27 4.92 -4.42
C ALA A 53 -4.95 3.77 -5.17
N VAL A 54 -6.13 3.31 -4.71
CA VAL A 54 -6.77 2.12 -5.30
C VAL A 54 -7.28 2.37 -6.72
N PRO A 55 -8.08 3.43 -7.00
CA PRO A 55 -8.49 3.73 -8.37
C PRO A 55 -7.29 4.03 -9.28
N LEU A 56 -6.31 4.79 -8.78
CA LEU A 56 -5.12 5.14 -9.55
C LEU A 56 -4.38 3.89 -10.04
N VAL A 57 -4.14 2.91 -9.15
CA VAL A 57 -3.47 1.65 -9.52
C VAL A 57 -4.30 0.85 -10.52
N PHE A 58 -5.61 0.73 -10.33
CA PHE A 58 -6.49 0.00 -11.24
C PHE A 58 -6.41 0.54 -12.68
N PHE A 59 -6.62 1.85 -12.85
CA PHE A 59 -6.56 2.47 -14.18
C PHE A 59 -5.13 2.50 -14.74
N ALA A 60 -4.11 2.73 -13.91
CA ALA A 60 -2.72 2.74 -14.34
C ALA A 60 -2.28 1.38 -14.88
N VAL A 61 -2.66 0.27 -14.22
CA VAL A 61 -2.31 -1.09 -14.67
C VAL A 61 -3.01 -1.44 -15.99
N ILE A 62 -4.31 -1.11 -16.12
CA ILE A 62 -5.04 -1.31 -17.38
C ILE A 62 -4.37 -0.54 -18.51
N ASN A 63 -4.10 0.76 -18.30
CA ASN A 63 -3.44 1.61 -19.30
C ASN A 63 -2.05 1.08 -19.65
N ALA A 64 -1.25 0.68 -18.65
CA ALA A 64 0.06 0.12 -18.86
C ALA A 64 -0.03 -1.12 -19.77
N ILE A 65 -0.89 -2.08 -19.47
CA ILE A 65 -1.01 -3.31 -20.28
C ILE A 65 -1.56 -3.03 -21.68
N SER A 66 -2.55 -2.15 -21.79
CA SER A 66 -3.10 -1.71 -23.07
C SER A 66 -2.05 -1.04 -23.97
N SER A 67 -1.12 -0.29 -23.39
CA SER A 67 -0.03 0.37 -24.15
C SER A 67 1.00 -0.61 -24.72
N LEU A 68 1.05 -1.86 -24.25
CA LEU A 68 1.95 -2.91 -24.75
C LEU A 68 1.33 -3.73 -25.91
N HIS A 69 0.20 -3.29 -26.49
CA HIS A 69 -0.45 -3.93 -27.63
C HIS A 69 0.52 -4.11 -28.83
N GLY A 70 0.51 -5.29 -29.45
CA GLY A 70 1.33 -5.59 -30.63
C GLY A 70 2.78 -6.03 -30.35
N GLN A 71 3.22 -6.04 -29.09
CA GLN A 71 4.58 -6.45 -28.74
C GLN A 71 4.64 -7.95 -28.41
N GLN A 72 5.23 -8.78 -29.27
CA GLN A 72 5.32 -10.23 -29.05
C GLN A 72 6.19 -10.64 -27.83
N SER A 73 6.88 -9.70 -27.18
CA SER A 73 7.81 -9.97 -26.08
C SER A 73 7.27 -9.67 -24.68
N VAL A 74 5.99 -9.29 -24.50
CA VAL A 74 5.46 -8.85 -23.19
C VAL A 74 5.63 -9.90 -22.10
N ALA A 75 5.25 -11.16 -22.38
CA ALA A 75 5.37 -12.25 -21.40
C ALA A 75 6.85 -12.53 -21.02
N LYS A 76 7.77 -12.47 -21.99
CA LYS A 76 9.21 -12.69 -21.76
C LYS A 76 9.84 -11.54 -20.98
N LEU A 77 9.45 -10.30 -21.29
CA LEU A 77 9.91 -9.11 -20.58
C LEU A 77 9.37 -9.09 -19.14
N GLY A 78 8.09 -9.40 -18.95
CA GLY A 78 7.46 -9.54 -17.63
C GLY A 78 8.13 -10.60 -16.78
N GLY A 79 8.38 -11.80 -17.33
CA GLY A 79 9.08 -12.87 -16.62
C GLY A 79 10.51 -12.51 -16.20
N ARG A 80 11.29 -11.87 -17.09
CA ARG A 80 12.65 -11.37 -16.75
C ARG A 80 12.62 -10.30 -15.67
N THR A 81 11.67 -9.37 -15.75
CA THR A 81 11.50 -8.29 -14.76
C THR A 81 11.06 -8.85 -13.41
N PHE A 82 10.14 -9.82 -13.41
CA PHE A 82 9.70 -10.52 -12.20
C PHE A 82 10.87 -11.23 -11.51
N LEU A 83 11.67 -12.01 -12.27
CA LEU A 83 12.85 -12.68 -11.72
C LEU A 83 13.85 -11.68 -11.14
N TRP A 84 14.08 -10.56 -11.83
CA TRP A 84 14.93 -9.47 -11.33
C TRP A 84 14.41 -8.89 -10.01
N PHE A 85 13.10 -8.64 -9.89
CA PHE A 85 12.50 -8.17 -8.64
C PHE A 85 12.56 -9.19 -7.51
N VAL A 86 12.36 -10.47 -7.79
CA VAL A 86 12.49 -11.53 -6.77
C VAL A 86 13.92 -11.60 -6.23
N LEU A 87 14.93 -11.55 -7.11
CA LEU A 87 16.33 -11.60 -6.69
C LEU A 87 16.73 -10.36 -5.87
N THR A 88 16.39 -9.16 -6.35
CA THR A 88 16.68 -7.91 -5.63
C THR A 88 15.94 -7.83 -4.29
N ALA A 89 14.68 -8.29 -4.23
CA ALA A 89 13.93 -8.37 -2.97
C ALA A 89 14.55 -9.38 -1.99
N ALA A 90 14.97 -10.55 -2.45
CA ALA A 90 15.65 -11.54 -1.62
C ALA A 90 16.97 -10.99 -1.03
N LEU A 91 17.76 -10.28 -1.84
CA LEU A 91 18.97 -9.60 -1.39
C LEU A 91 18.65 -8.50 -0.36
N ALA A 92 17.64 -7.67 -0.62
CA ALA A 92 17.23 -6.61 0.30
C ALA A 92 16.75 -7.16 1.66
N VAL A 93 15.95 -8.24 1.64
CA VAL A 93 15.53 -8.94 2.86
C VAL A 93 16.72 -9.54 3.59
N GLY A 94 17.66 -10.16 2.87
CA GLY A 94 18.88 -10.72 3.46
C GLY A 94 19.72 -9.65 4.17
N VAL A 95 19.92 -8.49 3.53
CA VAL A 95 20.62 -7.34 4.14
C VAL A 95 19.83 -6.81 5.34
N GLY A 96 18.52 -6.61 5.21
CA GLY A 96 17.68 -6.09 6.29
C GLY A 96 17.67 -7.00 7.53
N LEU A 97 17.58 -8.31 7.34
CA LEU A 97 17.68 -9.29 8.42
C LEU A 97 19.10 -9.33 9.00
N GLY A 98 20.15 -9.31 8.17
CA GLY A 98 21.52 -9.33 8.65
C GLY A 98 21.88 -8.10 9.49
N VAL A 99 21.49 -6.91 9.03
CA VAL A 99 21.68 -5.67 9.81
C VAL A 99 20.81 -5.64 11.05
N GLY A 100 19.55 -6.08 10.94
CA GLY A 100 18.60 -6.13 12.06
C GLY A 100 19.04 -7.09 13.17
N THR A 101 19.59 -8.25 12.84
CA THR A 101 20.09 -9.22 13.84
C THR A 101 21.42 -8.80 14.44
N LEU A 102 22.25 -8.04 13.72
CA LEU A 102 23.53 -7.53 14.22
C LEU A 102 23.37 -6.32 15.14
N LEU A 103 22.56 -5.33 14.74
CA LEU A 103 22.34 -4.12 15.52
C LEU A 103 21.31 -4.31 16.64
N GLN A 104 20.46 -5.34 16.53
CA GLN A 104 19.38 -5.65 17.47
C GLN A 104 18.62 -4.41 17.95
N PRO A 105 18.05 -3.60 17.03
CA PRO A 105 17.39 -2.35 17.41
C PRO A 105 16.21 -2.65 18.35
N GLY A 106 16.26 -2.07 19.55
CA GLY A 106 15.25 -2.30 20.60
C GLY A 106 15.64 -3.33 21.66
N ALA A 107 16.72 -4.10 21.46
CA ALA A 107 17.32 -4.91 22.52
C ALA A 107 18.22 -4.01 23.40
N GLY A 108 17.67 -3.42 24.45
CA GLY A 108 18.40 -2.54 25.36
C GLY A 108 17.54 -2.02 26.53
N HIS A 109 18.11 -1.10 27.32
CA HIS A 109 17.49 -0.55 28.54
C HIS A 109 16.34 0.45 28.30
N PHE A 110 16.04 0.79 27.04
CA PHE A 110 14.83 1.52 26.70
C PHE A 110 13.68 0.51 26.65
N GLY A 111 12.98 0.35 27.77
CA GLY A 111 11.85 -0.55 27.91
C GLY A 111 10.71 -0.18 26.95
N LEU A 112 10.80 -0.68 25.72
CA LEU A 112 9.69 -0.70 24.78
C LEU A 112 8.72 -1.77 25.28
N SER A 113 7.80 -1.35 26.16
CA SER A 113 6.70 -2.21 26.60
C SER A 113 5.82 -2.51 25.39
N VAL A 114 5.73 -3.79 25.02
CA VAL A 114 4.75 -4.26 24.04
C VAL A 114 3.37 -3.92 24.60
N ASP A 115 2.58 -3.18 23.83
CA ASP A 115 1.21 -2.86 24.21
C ASP A 115 0.45 -4.15 24.54
N SER A 116 -0.24 -4.20 25.67
CA SER A 116 -1.06 -5.34 26.10
C SER A 116 -2.16 -5.72 25.08
N ALA A 117 -2.52 -4.80 24.18
CA ALA A 117 -3.46 -5.05 23.09
C ALA A 117 -2.82 -5.70 21.84
N TRP A 118 -1.51 -5.95 21.83
CA TRP A 118 -0.82 -6.53 20.69
C TRP A 118 -1.06 -8.05 20.63
N THR A 119 -1.78 -8.48 19.59
CA THR A 119 -1.89 -9.89 19.24
C THR A 119 -0.86 -10.25 18.17
N PRO A 120 -0.17 -11.39 18.28
CA PRO A 120 0.70 -11.89 17.22
C PRO A 120 -0.08 -11.99 15.92
N ARG A 121 0.45 -11.38 14.86
CA ARG A 121 -0.16 -11.46 13.54
C ARG A 121 0.10 -12.85 12.97
N ASP A 122 -0.95 -13.57 12.58
CA ASP A 122 -0.80 -14.85 11.89
C ASP A 122 -0.07 -14.64 10.57
N VAL A 123 1.06 -15.34 10.40
CA VAL A 123 1.83 -15.31 9.17
C VAL A 123 1.19 -16.26 8.17
N PRO A 124 0.61 -15.77 7.07
CA PRO A 124 0.01 -16.63 6.06
C PRO A 124 1.08 -17.52 5.42
N ARG A 125 0.68 -18.75 5.07
CA ARG A 125 1.57 -19.68 4.36
C ARG A 125 1.88 -19.13 2.97
N PRO A 126 3.07 -19.39 2.38
CA PRO A 126 3.40 -18.91 1.03
C PRO A 126 2.35 -19.28 -0.03
N ILE A 127 1.76 -20.47 0.08
CA ILE A 127 0.70 -20.91 -0.83
C ILE A 127 -0.58 -20.08 -0.68
N GLN A 128 -0.93 -19.65 0.54
CA GLN A 128 -2.09 -18.80 0.78
C GLN A 128 -1.89 -17.43 0.14
N VAL A 129 -0.68 -16.86 0.24
CA VAL A 129 -0.35 -15.59 -0.43
C VAL A 129 -0.54 -15.68 -1.95
N LEU A 130 -0.18 -16.80 -2.56
CA LEU A 130 -0.38 -17.01 -4.00
C LEU A 130 -1.86 -17.18 -4.38
N LEU A 131 -2.63 -17.90 -3.55
CA LEU A 131 -4.07 -18.05 -3.75
C LEU A 131 -4.81 -16.72 -3.58
N ASP A 132 -4.39 -15.90 -2.63
CA ASP A 132 -4.97 -14.59 -2.35
C ASP A 132 -4.76 -13.57 -3.48
N VAL A 133 -3.83 -13.82 -4.41
CA VAL A 133 -3.63 -12.98 -5.61
C VAL A 133 -4.89 -12.95 -6.48
N VAL A 134 -5.60 -14.07 -6.57
CA VAL A 134 -6.82 -14.18 -7.39
C VAL A 134 -8.02 -13.81 -6.51
N PRO A 135 -8.66 -12.65 -6.72
CA PRO A 135 -9.78 -12.24 -5.88
C PRO A 135 -11.00 -13.13 -6.16
N SER A 136 -11.69 -13.56 -5.10
CA SER A 136 -13.01 -14.17 -5.22
C SER A 136 -14.07 -13.18 -5.70
N ASN A 137 -13.88 -11.89 -5.42
CA ASN A 137 -14.71 -10.79 -5.91
C ASN A 137 -13.83 -9.55 -6.21
N PRO A 138 -13.73 -9.10 -7.48
CA PRO A 138 -12.91 -7.95 -7.84
C PRO A 138 -13.44 -6.62 -7.28
N PHE A 139 -14.75 -6.48 -7.11
CA PHE A 139 -15.34 -5.29 -6.50
C PHE A 139 -15.03 -5.18 -5.01
N TYR A 140 -14.95 -6.32 -4.31
CA TYR A 140 -14.44 -6.36 -2.94
C TYR A 140 -12.98 -5.90 -2.87
N ALA A 141 -12.13 -6.37 -3.78
CA ALA A 141 -10.73 -5.97 -3.81
C ALA A 141 -10.57 -4.46 -4.05
N LEU A 142 -11.40 -3.86 -4.93
CA LEU A 142 -11.38 -2.44 -5.28
C LEU A 142 -11.95 -1.53 -4.19
N THR A 143 -13.09 -1.90 -3.61
CA THR A 143 -13.82 -1.03 -2.68
C THR A 143 -13.47 -1.33 -1.22
N GLY A 144 -12.94 -2.52 -0.95
CA GLY A 144 -12.87 -3.07 0.39
C GLY A 144 -14.22 -3.44 0.98
N ILE A 145 -15.34 -3.16 0.31
CA ILE A 145 -16.69 -3.41 0.84
C ILE A 145 -17.07 -4.85 0.52
N GLY A 146 -17.12 -5.68 1.56
CA GLY A 146 -17.39 -7.11 1.43
C GLY A 146 -18.43 -7.61 2.39
N THR A 147 -18.65 -8.91 2.39
CA THR A 147 -19.60 -9.57 3.29
C THR A 147 -18.87 -10.05 4.54
N LYS A 148 -19.22 -9.53 5.72
CA LYS A 148 -18.76 -10.10 7.00
C LYS A 148 -19.92 -10.88 7.62
N THR A 149 -19.62 -12.08 8.11
CA THR A 149 -20.57 -12.87 8.88
C THR A 149 -20.55 -12.38 10.32
N ASN A 150 -21.67 -11.84 10.80
CA ASN A 150 -21.82 -11.48 12.20
C ASN A 150 -21.88 -12.74 13.07
N ALA A 151 -21.71 -12.61 14.39
CA ALA A 151 -21.83 -13.71 15.34
C ALA A 151 -23.21 -14.43 15.29
N ALA A 152 -24.23 -13.81 14.68
CA ALA A 152 -25.56 -14.36 14.44
C ALA A 152 -25.69 -15.15 13.11
N GLY A 153 -24.61 -15.34 12.34
CA GLY A 153 -24.63 -16.10 11.08
C GLY A 153 -25.17 -15.33 9.86
N GLU A 154 -25.53 -14.06 10.02
CA GLU A 154 -26.00 -13.20 8.93
C GLU A 154 -24.82 -12.58 8.17
N THR A 155 -24.88 -12.63 6.84
CA THR A 155 -23.93 -11.94 5.96
C THR A 155 -24.35 -10.49 5.76
N VAL A 156 -23.65 -9.57 6.44
CA VAL A 156 -23.86 -8.13 6.29
C VAL A 156 -22.78 -7.51 5.41
N LEU A 157 -23.17 -6.49 4.63
CA LEU A 157 -22.22 -5.66 3.92
C LEU A 157 -21.41 -4.84 4.93
N ALA A 158 -20.10 -5.07 4.96
CA ALA A 158 -19.18 -4.41 5.85
C ALA A 158 -18.02 -3.79 5.08
N ALA A 159 -17.68 -2.56 5.43
CA ALA A 159 -16.46 -1.93 4.97
C ALA A 159 -15.24 -2.68 5.54
N GLY A 160 -14.50 -3.31 4.66
CA GLY A 160 -13.19 -3.92 4.88
C GLY A 160 -12.08 -3.08 4.24
N ARG A 161 -10.88 -3.65 4.18
CA ARG A 161 -9.74 -3.05 3.49
C ARG A 161 -9.57 -3.73 2.15
N GLY A 162 -9.75 -2.95 1.07
CA GLY A 162 -9.40 -3.40 -0.27
C GLY A 162 -7.93 -3.80 -0.32
N SER A 163 -7.62 -4.85 -1.08
CA SER A 163 -6.27 -5.38 -1.22
C SER A 163 -5.70 -4.93 -2.57
N ILE A 164 -4.54 -4.27 -2.56
CA ILE A 164 -3.93 -3.73 -3.78
C ILE A 164 -3.46 -4.85 -4.71
N LEU A 165 -2.93 -5.95 -4.16
CA LEU A 165 -2.40 -7.05 -4.96
C LEU A 165 -3.47 -7.72 -5.87
N PRO A 166 -4.67 -8.07 -5.36
CA PRO A 166 -5.73 -8.61 -6.21
C PRO A 166 -6.33 -7.59 -7.18
N VAL A 167 -6.32 -6.30 -6.82
CA VAL A 167 -6.69 -5.21 -7.75
C VAL A 167 -5.75 -5.19 -8.94
N ILE A 168 -4.43 -5.27 -8.73
CA ILE A 168 -3.44 -5.34 -9.81
C ILE A 168 -3.68 -6.57 -10.69
N PHE A 169 -3.93 -7.73 -10.08
CA PHE A 169 -4.18 -8.97 -10.84
C PHE A 169 -5.42 -8.87 -11.73
N PHE A 170 -6.55 -8.42 -11.17
CA PHE A 170 -7.79 -8.25 -11.92
C PHE A 170 -7.69 -7.17 -13.00
N ALA A 171 -7.12 -6.00 -12.67
CA ALA A 171 -6.82 -4.94 -13.64
C ALA A 171 -5.93 -5.47 -14.77
N GLY A 172 -4.99 -6.36 -14.43
CA GLY A 172 -4.10 -7.01 -15.37
C GLY A 172 -4.84 -7.86 -16.39
N LEU A 173 -5.70 -8.75 -15.92
CA LEU A 173 -6.56 -9.59 -16.76
C LEU A 173 -7.49 -8.75 -17.64
N LEU A 174 -8.08 -7.70 -17.07
CA LEU A 174 -8.97 -6.81 -17.80
C LEU A 174 -8.24 -6.06 -18.92
N GLY A 175 -7.06 -5.49 -18.64
CA GLY A 175 -6.22 -4.84 -19.64
C GLY A 175 -5.82 -5.80 -20.78
N PHE A 176 -5.45 -7.04 -20.44
CA PHE A 176 -5.15 -8.06 -21.45
C PHE A 176 -6.38 -8.44 -22.29
N ALA A 177 -7.55 -8.54 -21.68
CA ALA A 177 -8.80 -8.80 -22.40
C ALA A 177 -9.13 -7.65 -23.37
N MET A 178 -8.97 -6.39 -22.95
CA MET A 178 -9.17 -5.22 -23.81
C MET A 178 -8.22 -5.24 -25.02
N VAL A 179 -6.95 -5.58 -24.80
CA VAL A 179 -5.95 -5.76 -25.88
C VAL A 179 -6.38 -6.81 -26.89
N LYS A 180 -6.97 -7.91 -26.44
CA LYS A 180 -7.42 -9.01 -27.30
C LYS A 180 -8.73 -8.70 -28.05
N LEU A 181 -9.60 -7.86 -27.49
CA LEU A 181 -10.85 -7.43 -28.10
C LEU A 181 -10.67 -6.40 -29.23
N GLY A 182 -9.49 -5.77 -29.33
CA GLY A 182 -9.11 -4.90 -30.45
C GLY A 182 -10.05 -3.70 -30.65
N GLU A 183 -10.34 -3.35 -31.90
CA GLU A 183 -11.14 -2.17 -32.30
C GLU A 183 -12.61 -2.17 -31.82
N ARG A 184 -13.10 -3.24 -31.17
CA ARG A 184 -14.49 -3.29 -30.67
C ARG A 184 -14.72 -2.54 -29.36
N VAL A 185 -13.66 -2.01 -28.74
CA VAL A 185 -13.69 -1.36 -27.41
C VAL A 185 -13.02 0.03 -27.40
N ALA A 186 -12.39 0.44 -28.51
CA ALA A 186 -11.80 1.77 -28.69
C ALA A 186 -12.86 2.78 -29.20
#